data_AF-A0A147EPI9-F1
#
_entry.id   AF-A0A147EPI9-F1
#
_cell.length_a   1.000
_cell.length_b   1.000
_cell.length_c   1.000
_cell.angle_alpha   90.00
_cell.angle_beta   90.00
_cell.angle_gamma   90.00
#
_symmetry.space_group_name_H-M   'P 1'
#
loop_
_entity.id
_entity.type
_entity.pdbx_description
1 polymer ?
#
loop_
_entity_poly.entity_id
_entity_poly.type
_entity_poly.pdbx_seq_one_letter_code
_entity_poly.pdbx_strand_id
1 'polypeptide(L)'
;MPARERLSYEQAERVRTAQLATEPKRTGARRAPQALPWIVVGAVAVIAIVVSIVLVNLARGDAGANEATTGRPSTTAPSATPSPTPSSDAEEDADGAGDAEDEDPNEVPAVEVGPTSTLDIPAWGVTSQLSQKFGMTSYVIPDNVNLQLSSPLIDSLPEECAAMRSQWGVTQGADGSYTVLKPAERCEAAPELYDELWGLTDAFAKSVTPVG
;
A
#
# COMPACT_ATOMS: atom_id res chain seq x y z
N MET A 1 35.63 -48.92 -45.28
CA MET A 1 34.66 -47.93 -44.77
C MET A 1 34.88 -46.61 -45.48
N PRO A 2 33.94 -46.15 -46.32
CA PRO A 2 33.98 -44.83 -46.94
C PRO A 2 33.97 -43.68 -45.90
N ALA A 3 34.60 -42.56 -46.24
CA ALA A 3 34.86 -41.45 -45.32
C ALA A 3 33.60 -40.83 -44.68
N ARG A 4 32.41 -40.96 -45.30
CA ARG A 4 31.14 -40.47 -44.75
C ARG A 4 30.70 -41.19 -43.47
N GLU A 5 31.04 -42.47 -43.31
CA GLU A 5 30.68 -43.27 -42.13
C GLU A 5 31.47 -42.83 -40.88
N ARG A 6 32.70 -42.33 -41.06
CA ARG A 6 33.54 -41.86 -39.93
C ARG A 6 32.93 -40.63 -39.26
N LEU A 7 32.43 -39.68 -40.04
CA LEU A 7 31.81 -38.45 -39.51
C LEU A 7 30.53 -38.75 -38.73
N SER A 8 29.72 -39.74 -39.14
CA SER A 8 28.52 -40.13 -38.39
C SER A 8 28.85 -40.79 -37.05
N TYR A 9 29.94 -41.57 -36.98
CA TYR A 9 30.40 -42.18 -35.73
C TYR A 9 30.91 -41.14 -34.73
N GLU A 10 31.75 -40.19 -35.17
CA GLU A 10 32.25 -39.12 -34.29
C GLU A 10 31.15 -38.20 -33.75
N GLN A 11 30.09 -37.93 -34.54
CA GLN A 11 28.94 -37.17 -34.05
C GLN A 11 28.09 -37.97 -33.06
N ALA A 12 27.85 -39.27 -33.30
CA ALA A 12 27.11 -40.12 -32.38
C ALA A 12 27.80 -40.25 -31.02
N GLU A 13 29.14 -40.30 -31.00
CA GLU A 13 29.92 -40.38 -29.76
C GLU A 13 29.82 -39.08 -28.93
N ARG A 14 29.90 -37.90 -29.56
CA ARG A 14 29.74 -36.60 -28.87
C ARG A 14 28.35 -36.39 -28.26
N VAL A 15 27.28 -36.85 -28.92
CA VAL A 15 25.92 -36.77 -28.36
C VAL A 15 25.79 -37.69 -27.13
N ARG A 16 26.43 -38.87 -27.16
CA ARG A 16 26.37 -39.84 -26.07
C ARG A 16 27.13 -39.36 -24.82
N THR A 17 28.26 -38.67 -24.98
CA THR A 17 28.99 -38.07 -23.85
C THR A 17 28.28 -36.84 -23.27
N ALA A 18 27.53 -36.09 -24.08
CA ALA A 18 26.76 -34.94 -23.59
C ALA A 18 25.60 -35.34 -22.66
N GLN A 19 24.90 -36.46 -22.92
CA GLN A 19 23.77 -36.90 -22.08
C GLN A 19 24.19 -37.50 -20.73
N LEU A 20 25.46 -37.91 -20.56
CA LEU A 20 25.99 -38.41 -19.30
C LEU A 20 26.37 -37.30 -18.31
N ALA A 21 26.39 -36.03 -18.73
CA ALA A 21 26.76 -34.89 -17.88
C ALA A 21 25.58 -34.25 -17.14
N THR A 22 24.34 -34.64 -17.44
CA THR A 22 23.11 -34.01 -16.93
C THR A 22 22.15 -35.01 -16.29
N GLU A 23 22.65 -35.85 -15.40
CA GLU A 23 21.79 -36.62 -14.48
C GLU A 23 21.47 -35.77 -13.22
N PRO A 24 20.22 -35.30 -13.04
CA PRO A 24 19.84 -34.56 -11.85
C PRO A 24 19.75 -35.51 -10.65
N LYS A 25 20.76 -35.46 -9.79
CA LYS A 25 20.85 -36.21 -8.53
C LYS A 25 19.68 -35.89 -7.59
N ARG A 26 18.57 -36.63 -7.73
CA ARG A 26 17.45 -36.67 -6.78
C ARG A 26 17.87 -37.40 -5.49
N THR A 27 18.68 -36.76 -4.64
CA THR A 27 18.94 -37.24 -3.29
C THR A 27 17.94 -36.69 -2.28
N GLY A 28 17.03 -37.58 -1.87
CA GLY A 28 16.46 -37.75 -0.54
C GLY A 28 16.27 -36.54 0.38
N ALA A 29 15.00 -36.26 0.71
CA ALA A 29 14.65 -35.44 1.86
C ALA A 29 15.14 -36.06 3.18
N ARG A 30 15.83 -35.26 4.01
CA ARG A 30 15.86 -35.33 5.48
C ARG A 30 16.62 -34.11 6.04
N ARG A 31 15.92 -33.00 6.27
CA ARG A 31 16.42 -31.94 7.19
C ARG A 31 16.18 -32.39 8.62
N ALA A 32 17.25 -32.46 9.41
CA ALA A 32 17.19 -32.74 10.85
C ALA A 32 16.82 -31.47 11.65
N PRO A 33 16.28 -31.59 12.87
CA PRO A 33 15.74 -30.45 13.61
C PRO A 33 16.83 -29.70 14.40
N GLN A 34 17.30 -28.57 13.88
CA GLN A 34 18.19 -27.65 14.59
C GLN A 34 17.60 -26.24 14.84
N ALA A 35 16.36 -25.98 14.39
CA ALA A 35 15.70 -24.68 14.53
C ALA A 35 14.94 -24.48 15.86
N LEU A 36 14.71 -25.54 16.64
CA LEU A 36 13.91 -25.50 17.88
C LEU A 36 14.42 -24.53 18.98
N PRO A 37 15.73 -24.40 19.29
CA PRO A 37 16.13 -23.61 20.47
C PRO A 37 15.89 -22.10 20.30
N TRP A 38 16.00 -21.55 19.08
CA TRP A 38 15.79 -20.12 18.83
C TRP A 38 14.32 -19.70 18.97
N ILE A 39 13.38 -20.58 18.58
CA ILE A 39 11.94 -20.33 18.71
C ILE A 39 11.53 -20.22 20.19
N VAL A 40 12.11 -21.06 21.06
CA VAL A 40 11.82 -21.03 22.50
C VAL A 40 12.32 -19.72 23.13
N VAL A 41 13.51 -19.23 22.75
CA VAL A 41 14.03 -17.94 23.23
C VAL A 41 13.13 -16.78 22.77
N GLY A 42 12.68 -16.79 21.52
CA GLY A 42 11.73 -15.80 21.00
C GLY A 42 10.40 -15.79 21.77
N ALA A 43 9.82 -16.97 22.03
CA ALA A 43 8.57 -17.10 22.77
C ALA A 43 8.66 -16.53 24.21
N VAL A 44 9.76 -16.79 24.92
CA VAL A 44 9.98 -16.26 26.29
C VAL A 44 10.10 -14.73 26.27
N ALA A 45 10.77 -14.15 25.26
CA ALA A 45 10.88 -12.69 25.12
C ALA A 45 9.51 -12.03 24.87
N VAL A 46 8.68 -12.62 23.99
CA VAL A 46 7.31 -12.12 23.73
C VAL A 46 6.45 -12.16 24.99
N ILE A 47 6.49 -13.25 25.76
CA ILE A 47 5.74 -13.36 27.02
C ILE A 47 6.15 -12.26 28.02
N ALA A 48 7.45 -11.95 28.15
CA ALA A 48 7.93 -10.89 29.03
C ALA A 48 7.45 -9.48 28.62
N ILE A 49 7.36 -9.22 27.31
CA ILE A 49 6.83 -7.96 26.77
C ILE A 49 5.33 -7.82 27.10
N VAL A 50 4.53 -8.87 26.84
CA VAL A 50 3.08 -8.86 27.12
C VAL A 50 2.79 -8.63 28.61
N VAL A 51 3.51 -9.31 29.51
CA VAL A 51 3.35 -9.11 30.97
C VAL A 51 3.70 -7.67 31.37
N SER A 52 4.72 -7.06 30.75
CA SER A 52 5.11 -5.67 31.02
C SER A 52 4.03 -4.67 30.57
N ILE A 53 3.41 -4.87 29.41
CA ILE A 53 2.32 -4.03 28.91
C ILE A 53 1.09 -4.11 29.83
N VAL A 54 0.71 -5.33 30.25
CA VAL A 54 -0.42 -5.54 31.17
C VAL A 54 -0.20 -4.84 32.51
N LEU A 55 1.02 -4.90 33.07
CA LEU A 55 1.36 -4.20 34.31
C LEU A 55 1.33 -2.67 34.15
N VAL A 56 1.79 -2.13 33.03
CA VAL A 56 1.73 -0.68 32.75
C VAL A 56 0.28 -0.20 32.62
N ASN A 57 -0.58 -0.96 31.94
CA ASN A 57 -1.98 -0.57 31.77
C ASN A 57 -2.78 -0.68 33.08
N LEU A 58 -2.50 -1.68 33.93
CA LEU A 58 -3.05 -1.75 35.30
C LEU A 58 -2.58 -0.58 36.17
N ALA A 59 -1.32 -0.16 36.06
CA ALA A 59 -0.79 0.98 36.79
C ALA A 59 -1.31 2.35 36.30
N ARG A 60 -1.82 2.43 35.06
CA ARG A 60 -2.36 3.66 34.45
C ARG A 60 -3.87 3.85 34.64
N GLY A 61 -4.56 2.87 35.23
CA GLY A 61 -6.02 2.84 35.38
C GLY A 61 -6.60 3.66 36.54
N ASP A 62 -5.77 4.23 37.42
CA ASP A 62 -6.22 4.92 38.64
C ASP A 62 -5.58 6.31 38.78
N ALA A 63 -6.03 7.25 37.93
CA ALA A 63 -5.64 8.67 38.00
C ALA A 63 -6.64 9.59 37.26
N GLY A 64 -7.89 9.63 37.74
CA GLY A 64 -8.90 10.57 37.23
C GLY A 64 -9.63 11.30 38.36
N ALA A 65 -9.25 12.56 38.65
CA ALA A 65 -10.09 13.55 39.33
C ALA A 65 -9.46 14.97 39.32
N ASN A 66 -10.23 15.97 38.88
CA ASN A 66 -10.07 17.42 39.13
C ASN A 66 -8.81 18.10 38.51
N GLU A 67 -8.82 19.38 38.11
CA GLU A 67 -9.66 20.52 38.52
C GLU A 67 -9.83 21.54 37.36
N ALA A 68 -10.73 22.53 37.49
CA ALA A 68 -11.08 23.50 36.44
C ALA A 68 -10.84 24.98 36.86
N THR A 69 -11.10 25.95 35.95
CA THR A 69 -11.68 27.31 36.22
C THR A 69 -10.82 28.59 35.93
N THR A 70 -11.46 29.61 35.30
CA THR A 70 -11.08 31.06 35.16
C THR A 70 -10.16 31.47 33.98
N GLY A 71 -10.39 32.55 33.20
CA GLY A 71 -11.47 33.56 33.14
C GLY A 71 -11.29 34.66 32.04
N ARG A 72 -12.30 35.54 31.85
CA ARG A 72 -12.45 36.66 30.85
C ARG A 72 -12.94 37.93 31.63
N PRO A 73 -13.35 39.13 31.09
CA PRO A 73 -13.04 39.97 29.89
C PRO A 73 -12.70 41.48 30.21
N SER A 74 -12.39 42.33 29.19
CA SER A 74 -12.87 43.76 28.96
C SER A 74 -11.92 44.60 28.07
N THR A 75 -12.31 45.25 26.94
CA THR A 75 -13.05 46.56 26.71
C THR A 75 -12.12 47.82 26.69
N THR A 76 -12.20 48.87 25.84
CA THR A 76 -12.93 49.22 24.57
C THR A 76 -12.27 50.46 23.85
N ALA A 77 -12.62 50.77 22.58
CA ALA A 77 -12.05 51.82 21.69
C ALA A 77 -12.66 53.26 21.80
N PRO A 78 -12.16 54.28 21.03
CA PRO A 78 -12.83 54.80 19.79
C PRO A 78 -11.84 55.44 18.74
N SER A 79 -12.19 56.22 17.69
CA SER A 79 -13.19 56.15 16.56
C SER A 79 -13.14 57.45 15.69
N ALA A 80 -13.23 57.42 14.33
CA ALA A 80 -13.75 58.49 13.39
C ALA A 80 -13.40 58.37 11.85
N THR A 81 -14.21 57.65 11.05
CA THR A 81 -15.11 58.07 9.90
C THR A 81 -14.81 59.34 9.02
N PRO A 82 -15.22 59.52 7.71
CA PRO A 82 -15.96 58.67 6.71
C PRO A 82 -15.49 58.58 5.20
N SER A 83 -15.92 57.51 4.48
CA SER A 83 -16.48 57.38 3.08
C SER A 83 -15.91 58.07 1.79
N PRO A 84 -16.18 57.57 0.55
CA PRO A 84 -17.36 56.77 0.10
C PRO A 84 -17.15 55.49 -0.75
N THR A 85 -18.25 54.71 -0.84
CA THR A 85 -18.55 53.50 -1.64
C THR A 85 -18.69 53.78 -3.16
N PRO A 86 -18.53 52.78 -4.06
CA PRO A 86 -19.51 51.68 -4.33
C PRO A 86 -18.83 50.29 -4.46
N SER A 87 -19.49 49.13 -4.60
CA SER A 87 -20.91 48.73 -4.65
C SER A 87 -21.03 47.30 -4.09
N SER A 88 -22.24 46.86 -3.73
CA SER A 88 -22.50 45.46 -3.35
C SER A 88 -22.32 44.50 -4.53
N ASP A 89 -21.74 43.34 -4.27
CA ASP A 89 -22.46 42.07 -4.42
C ASP A 89 -22.17 41.24 -3.17
N ALA A 90 -23.19 40.52 -2.68
CA ALA A 90 -23.12 39.74 -1.46
C ALA A 90 -23.75 38.38 -1.72
N GLU A 91 -22.96 37.32 -1.58
CA GLU A 91 -23.47 36.00 -1.22
C GLU A 91 -22.69 35.55 0.02
N GLU A 92 -23.44 35.33 1.09
CA GLU A 92 -22.99 34.56 2.24
C GLU A 92 -22.90 33.10 1.81
N ASP A 93 -21.79 32.43 2.12
CA ASP A 93 -21.84 31.03 2.55
C ASP A 93 -20.84 30.87 3.69
N ALA A 94 -21.38 30.99 4.90
CA ALA A 94 -20.69 30.70 6.15
C ALA A 94 -21.28 29.41 6.73
N ASP A 95 -21.12 28.30 6.00
CA ASP A 95 -21.46 26.96 6.48
C ASP A 95 -20.32 25.98 6.16
N GLY A 96 -20.03 25.10 7.12
CA GLY A 96 -18.78 24.31 7.13
C GLY A 96 -18.05 24.29 8.49
N ALA A 97 -18.74 24.61 9.58
CA ALA A 97 -18.38 23.98 10.86
C ALA A 97 -18.65 22.49 10.68
N GLY A 98 -17.60 21.73 10.37
CA GLY A 98 -17.71 20.32 9.98
C GLY A 98 -18.55 19.55 10.98
N ASP A 99 -19.77 19.22 10.56
CA ASP A 99 -20.55 18.19 11.22
C ASP A 99 -19.70 16.92 11.16
N ALA A 100 -19.66 16.18 12.26
CA ALA A 100 -19.05 14.85 12.23
C ALA A 100 -20.04 13.90 11.56
N GLU A 101 -20.30 14.14 10.27
CA GLU A 101 -20.99 13.20 9.40
C GLU A 101 -20.23 11.88 9.51
N ASP A 102 -20.94 10.79 9.77
CA ASP A 102 -20.39 9.44 9.73
C ASP A 102 -19.79 9.22 8.33
N GLU A 103 -18.47 9.40 8.19
CA GLU A 103 -17.74 9.19 6.93
C GLU A 103 -18.11 7.81 6.39
N ASP A 104 -18.73 7.75 5.20
CA ASP A 104 -19.14 6.46 4.62
C ASP A 104 -17.86 5.61 4.45
N PRO A 105 -17.73 4.44 5.11
CA PRO A 105 -16.54 3.62 5.00
C PRO A 105 -16.28 3.10 3.58
N ASN A 106 -17.20 3.34 2.64
CA ASN A 106 -17.10 3.03 1.23
C ASN A 106 -16.75 4.25 0.34
N GLU A 107 -16.76 5.48 0.86
CA GLU A 107 -16.31 6.66 0.13
C GLU A 107 -14.78 6.65 -0.03
N VAL A 108 -14.29 7.09 -1.19
CA VAL A 108 -12.84 7.16 -1.44
C VAL A 108 -12.25 8.34 -0.66
N PRO A 109 -11.27 8.12 0.22
CA PRO A 109 -10.67 9.20 0.99
C PRO A 109 -10.05 10.29 0.11
N ALA A 110 -10.33 11.55 0.44
CA ALA A 110 -9.77 12.71 -0.24
C ALA A 110 -8.31 12.93 0.16
N VAL A 111 -7.37 12.47 -0.67
CA VAL A 111 -5.92 12.51 -0.37
C VAL A 111 -5.16 13.41 -1.33
N GLU A 112 -4.13 14.09 -0.83
CA GLU A 112 -3.22 14.84 -1.70
C GLU A 112 -2.34 13.88 -2.52
N VAL A 113 -2.61 13.79 -3.82
CA VAL A 113 -1.86 12.93 -4.75
C VAL A 113 -0.41 13.40 -4.93
N GLY A 114 -0.16 14.71 -4.85
CA GLY A 114 1.15 15.31 -5.06
C GLY A 114 1.69 15.13 -6.49
N PRO A 115 3.01 15.26 -6.70
CA PRO A 115 3.64 15.06 -8.01
C PRO A 115 3.46 13.62 -8.50
N THR A 116 3.15 13.46 -9.79
CA THR A 116 3.01 12.15 -10.44
C THR A 116 4.17 11.83 -11.37
N SER A 117 4.22 10.60 -11.86
CA SER A 117 5.03 10.15 -12.99
C SER A 117 4.18 9.26 -13.89
N THR A 118 4.43 9.31 -15.20
CA THR A 118 3.76 8.41 -16.15
C THR A 118 4.24 6.98 -15.95
N LEU A 119 3.30 6.06 -15.74
CA LEU A 119 3.51 4.62 -15.73
C LEU A 119 2.85 4.01 -16.96
N ASP A 120 3.66 3.42 -17.83
CA ASP A 120 3.17 2.69 -19.00
C ASP A 120 2.71 1.28 -18.59
N ILE A 121 1.56 0.85 -19.11
CA ILE A 121 0.98 -0.48 -18.90
C ILE A 121 0.78 -1.16 -20.27
N PRO A 122 1.86 -1.71 -20.90
CA PRO A 122 1.82 -2.17 -22.27
C PRO A 122 0.87 -3.34 -22.52
N ALA A 123 0.63 -4.18 -21.49
CA ALA A 123 -0.30 -5.30 -21.55
C ALA A 123 -1.75 -4.88 -21.83
N TRP A 124 -2.11 -3.64 -21.47
CA TRP A 124 -3.43 -3.05 -21.66
C TRP A 124 -3.45 -1.96 -22.74
N GLY A 125 -2.29 -1.56 -23.27
CA GLY A 125 -2.18 -0.46 -24.24
C GLY A 125 -2.52 0.91 -23.66
N VAL A 126 -2.28 1.11 -22.36
CA VAL A 126 -2.60 2.37 -21.64
C VAL A 126 -1.39 2.93 -20.90
N THR A 127 -1.48 4.21 -20.55
CA THR A 127 -0.61 4.92 -19.60
C THR A 127 -1.44 5.39 -18.41
N SER A 128 -0.82 5.62 -17.26
CA SER A 128 -1.47 6.19 -16.07
C SER A 128 -0.52 7.12 -15.31
N GLN A 129 -1.06 7.97 -14.43
CA GLN A 129 -0.28 8.86 -13.56
C GLN A 129 -0.14 8.27 -12.16
N LEU A 130 1.04 7.75 -11.85
CA LEU A 130 1.35 7.20 -10.54
C LEU A 130 1.91 8.30 -9.62
N SER A 131 1.39 8.44 -8.41
CA SER A 131 1.94 9.37 -7.41
C SER A 131 3.37 8.98 -7.01
N GLN A 132 4.25 9.97 -6.92
CA GLN A 132 5.61 9.79 -6.38
C GLN A 132 5.61 9.43 -4.89
N LYS A 133 4.50 9.61 -4.15
CA LYS A 133 4.35 9.17 -2.75
C LYS A 133 4.50 7.66 -2.57
N PHE A 134 4.10 6.85 -3.56
CA PHE A 134 4.35 5.40 -3.52
C PHE A 134 5.85 5.06 -3.48
N GLY A 135 6.71 5.95 -3.97
CA GLY A 135 8.16 5.73 -4.08
C GLY A 135 8.51 4.81 -5.24
N MET A 136 9.57 4.01 -5.08
CA MET A 136 10.07 3.08 -6.11
C MET A 136 9.06 1.95 -6.32
N THR A 137 8.17 2.12 -7.30
CA THR A 137 7.03 1.23 -7.52
C THR A 137 7.30 0.27 -8.67
N SER A 138 6.86 -0.97 -8.50
CA SER A 138 6.79 -2.01 -9.53
C SER A 138 5.37 -2.55 -9.60
N TYR A 139 5.03 -3.25 -10.68
CA TYR A 139 3.73 -3.89 -10.83
C TYR A 139 3.83 -5.26 -11.49
N VAL A 140 2.82 -6.10 -11.25
CA VAL A 140 2.61 -7.38 -11.92
C VAL A 140 1.15 -7.53 -12.34
N ILE A 141 0.88 -8.26 -13.42
CA ILE A 141 -0.47 -8.53 -13.91
C ILE A 141 -0.64 -10.05 -14.08
N PRO A 142 -0.87 -10.82 -12.99
CA PRO A 142 -0.81 -12.28 -12.99
C PRO A 142 -1.83 -12.99 -13.90
N ASP A 143 -2.97 -12.36 -14.16
CA ASP A 143 -4.12 -12.92 -14.88
C ASP A 143 -4.53 -12.09 -16.12
N ASN A 144 -3.72 -11.09 -16.50
CA ASN A 144 -4.00 -10.03 -17.49
C ASN A 144 -5.19 -9.10 -17.15
N VAL A 145 -5.82 -9.22 -15.98
CA VAL A 145 -7.02 -8.46 -15.59
C VAL A 145 -6.77 -7.59 -14.36
N ASN A 146 -6.01 -8.09 -13.39
CA ASN A 146 -5.67 -7.40 -12.15
C ASN A 146 -4.20 -6.98 -12.17
N LEU A 147 -3.93 -5.69 -12.19
CA LEU A 147 -2.62 -5.12 -11.92
C LEU A 147 -2.46 -4.98 -10.40
N GLN A 148 -1.42 -5.60 -9.86
CA GLN A 148 -1.01 -5.46 -8.46
C GLN A 148 0.22 -4.56 -8.39
N LEU A 149 0.15 -3.52 -7.55
CA LEU A 149 1.25 -2.61 -7.25
C LEU A 149 2.11 -3.20 -6.12
N SER A 150 3.41 -2.90 -6.14
CA SER A 150 4.34 -3.19 -5.05
C SER A 150 5.27 -2.01 -4.88
N SER A 151 5.23 -1.37 -3.71
CA SER A 151 5.91 -0.10 -3.45
C SER A 151 6.27 0.05 -1.97
N PRO A 152 7.31 0.84 -1.62
CA PRO A 152 7.69 1.12 -0.24
C PRO A 152 6.55 1.65 0.65
N LEU A 153 5.61 2.42 0.10
CA LEU A 153 4.46 2.92 0.85
C LEU A 153 3.50 1.77 1.22
N ILE A 154 3.24 0.84 0.30
CA ILE A 154 2.44 -0.36 0.56
C ILE A 154 3.15 -1.26 1.59
N ASP A 155 4.47 -1.46 1.43
CA ASP A 155 5.27 -2.26 2.35
C ASP A 155 5.35 -1.66 3.77
N SER A 156 5.08 -0.36 3.93
CA SER A 156 5.06 0.31 5.23
C SER A 156 3.84 0.00 6.11
N LEU A 157 2.81 -0.68 5.56
CA LEU A 157 1.70 -1.21 6.34
C LEU A 157 2.20 -2.09 7.49
N PRO A 158 1.57 -2.07 8.69
CA PRO A 158 1.94 -2.95 9.80
C PRO A 158 1.89 -4.44 9.44
N GLU A 159 2.64 -5.28 10.15
CA GLU A 159 2.64 -6.74 9.92
C GLU A 159 1.26 -7.39 10.11
N GLU A 160 0.41 -6.81 10.96
CA GLU A 160 -1.00 -7.22 11.15
C GLU A 160 -1.80 -7.09 9.85
N CYS A 161 -1.41 -6.16 8.98
CA CYS A 161 -2.00 -5.91 7.67
C CYS A 161 -1.11 -6.39 6.51
N ALA A 162 -0.08 -7.22 6.77
CA ALA A 162 0.86 -7.68 5.75
C ALA A 162 0.19 -8.42 4.57
N ALA A 163 -0.93 -9.11 4.82
CA ALA A 163 -1.71 -9.79 3.79
C ALA A 163 -2.36 -8.82 2.78
N MET A 164 -2.59 -7.55 3.17
CA MET A 164 -3.15 -6.51 2.32
C MET A 164 -2.14 -5.96 1.32
N ARG A 165 -0.82 -6.11 1.57
CA ARG A 165 0.25 -5.57 0.72
C ARG A 165 0.18 -6.06 -0.74
N SER A 166 -0.39 -7.24 -1.00
CA SER A 166 -0.56 -7.80 -2.34
C SER A 166 -1.90 -7.48 -3.02
N GLN A 167 -2.76 -6.70 -2.36
CA GLN A 167 -4.16 -6.47 -2.76
C GLN A 167 -4.42 -5.04 -3.27
N TRP A 168 -3.37 -4.25 -3.47
CA TRP A 168 -3.46 -2.88 -3.97
C TRP A 168 -3.15 -2.80 -5.47
N GLY A 169 -3.97 -2.08 -6.23
CA GLY A 169 -3.74 -1.81 -7.64
C GLY A 169 -5.02 -1.54 -8.41
N VAL A 170 -5.14 -2.09 -9.63
CA VAL A 170 -6.24 -1.76 -10.55
C VAL A 170 -6.74 -3.03 -11.25
N THR A 171 -8.06 -3.14 -11.40
CA THR A 171 -8.73 -4.18 -12.18
C THR A 171 -9.27 -3.58 -13.49
N GLN A 172 -8.98 -4.21 -14.62
CA GLN A 172 -9.55 -3.85 -15.92
C GLN A 172 -10.94 -4.51 -16.09
N GLY A 173 -11.96 -3.68 -16.31
CA GLY A 173 -13.31 -4.12 -16.63
C GLY A 173 -13.46 -4.65 -18.07
N ALA A 174 -14.44 -5.52 -18.30
CA ALA A 174 -14.72 -6.08 -19.62
C ALA A 174 -15.24 -5.03 -20.65
N ASP A 175 -15.65 -3.87 -20.16
CA ASP A 175 -16.03 -2.67 -20.91
C ASP A 175 -14.84 -1.72 -21.20
N GLY A 176 -13.64 -2.06 -20.71
CA GLY A 176 -12.46 -1.20 -20.79
C GLY A 176 -12.37 -0.14 -19.68
N SER A 177 -13.23 -0.21 -18.66
CA SER A 177 -13.11 0.60 -17.45
C SER A 177 -11.94 0.15 -16.57
N TYR A 178 -11.54 0.99 -15.62
CA TYR A 178 -10.49 0.69 -14.63
C TYR A 178 -11.04 0.97 -13.24
N THR A 179 -10.99 -0.03 -12.36
CA THR A 179 -11.50 0.05 -10.99
C THR A 179 -10.39 -0.26 -9.99
N VAL A 180 -10.50 0.27 -8.77
CA VAL A 180 -9.50 0.07 -7.72
C VAL A 180 -9.55 -1.37 -7.21
N LEU A 181 -8.41 -2.05 -7.27
CA LEU A 181 -8.15 -3.26 -6.49
C LEU A 181 -7.63 -2.81 -5.12
N LYS A 182 -8.41 -3.11 -4.07
CA LYS A 182 -8.05 -2.85 -2.67
C LYS A 182 -8.50 -3.99 -1.76
N PRO A 183 -7.95 -4.13 -0.54
CA PRO A 183 -8.49 -5.04 0.47
C PRO A 183 -9.94 -4.70 0.81
N ALA A 184 -10.75 -5.73 1.06
CA ALA A 184 -12.15 -5.59 1.48
C ALA A 184 -12.31 -5.04 2.92
N GLU A 185 -11.31 -5.27 3.78
CA GLU A 185 -11.28 -4.83 5.18
C GLU A 185 -10.25 -3.71 5.35
N ARG A 186 -10.55 -2.70 6.18
CA ARG A 186 -9.65 -1.60 6.52
C ARG A 186 -8.60 -2.06 7.54
N CYS A 187 -7.38 -1.55 7.43
CA CYS A 187 -6.31 -1.86 8.38
C CYS A 187 -6.52 -1.09 9.71
N GLU A 188 -7.11 -1.70 10.73
CA GLU A 188 -7.34 -1.06 12.03
C GLU A 188 -6.05 -0.56 12.71
N ALA A 189 -4.92 -1.22 12.45
CA ALA A 189 -3.60 -0.84 12.99
C ALA A 189 -2.99 0.41 12.32
N ALA A 190 -3.47 0.80 11.13
CA ALA A 190 -3.00 1.98 10.39
C ALA A 190 -4.09 2.50 9.43
N PRO A 191 -5.20 3.05 9.97
CA PRO A 191 -6.34 3.49 9.15
C PRO A 191 -5.94 4.61 8.19
N GLU A 192 -5.20 5.63 8.66
CA GLU A 192 -4.73 6.75 7.85
C GLU A 192 -3.87 6.30 6.64
N LEU A 193 -3.03 5.28 6.82
CA LEU A 193 -2.19 4.73 5.75
C LEU A 193 -3.02 3.90 4.76
N TYR A 194 -4.03 3.17 5.24
CA TYR A 194 -4.98 2.48 4.34
C TYR A 194 -5.74 3.50 3.48
N ASP A 195 -6.15 4.62 4.06
CA ASP A 195 -6.88 5.69 3.38
C ASP A 195 -5.99 6.41 2.35
N GLU A 196 -4.74 6.72 2.71
CA GLU A 196 -3.75 7.25 1.78
C GLU A 196 -3.50 6.29 0.61
N LEU A 197 -3.28 5.00 0.88
CA LEU A 197 -3.11 3.99 -0.16
C LEU A 197 -4.34 3.88 -1.08
N TRP A 198 -5.55 3.93 -0.52
CA TRP A 198 -6.79 3.87 -1.29
C TRP A 198 -6.95 5.10 -2.18
N GLY A 199 -6.89 6.31 -1.64
CA GLY A 199 -7.06 7.53 -2.42
C GLY A 199 -5.98 7.69 -3.50
N LEU A 200 -4.73 7.30 -3.24
CA LEU A 200 -3.66 7.31 -4.24
C LEU A 200 -3.86 6.25 -5.33
N THR A 201 -4.37 5.06 -4.98
CA THR A 201 -4.67 4.00 -5.95
C THR A 201 -5.90 4.34 -6.81
N ASP A 202 -6.88 5.04 -6.23
CA ASP A 202 -8.03 5.58 -6.95
C ASP A 202 -7.65 6.68 -7.95
N ALA A 203 -6.82 7.65 -7.53
CA ALA A 203 -6.27 8.65 -8.44
C ALA A 203 -5.48 8.02 -9.60
N PHE A 204 -4.71 6.97 -9.31
CA PHE A 204 -4.02 6.16 -10.33
C PHE A 204 -5.00 5.45 -11.27
N ALA A 205 -6.06 4.82 -10.77
CA ALA A 205 -7.09 4.17 -11.59
C ALA A 205 -7.85 5.16 -12.49
N LYS A 206 -8.20 6.34 -11.95
CA LYS A 206 -8.91 7.41 -12.68
C LYS A 206 -8.07 8.11 -13.74
N SER A 207 -6.74 8.05 -13.64
CA SER A 207 -5.81 8.69 -14.60
C SER A 207 -5.39 7.80 -15.77
N VAL A 208 -5.93 6.58 -15.87
CA VAL A 208 -5.62 5.65 -16.96
C VAL A 208 -6.15 6.18 -18.30
N THR A 209 -5.28 6.28 -19.31
CA THR A 209 -5.61 6.74 -20.66
C THR A 209 -4.95 5.87 -21.74
N PRO A 210 -5.57 5.66 -22.92
CA PRO A 210 -4.95 4.91 -24.02
C PRO A 210 -3.60 5.49 -24.46
N VAL A 211 -2.65 4.63 -24.84
CA VAL A 211 -1.43 5.06 -25.55
C VAL A 211 -1.82 5.55 -26.94
N GLY A 212 -1.50 6.81 -27.25
CA GLY A 212 -1.73 7.46 -28.55
C GLY A 212 -0.52 7.40 -29.48
#